data_AF-A0A8J4S3Y0-F1
#
_entry.id   AF-A0A8J4S3Y0-F1
#
_cell.length_a   1.000
_cell.length_b   1.000
_cell.length_c   1.000
_cell.angle_alpha   90.00
_cell.angle_beta   90.00
_cell.angle_gamma   90.00
#
_symmetry.space_group_name_H-M   'P 1'
#
loop_
_entity.id
_entity.type
_entity.pdbx_description
1 polymer ?
#
loop_
_entity_poly.entity_id
_entity_poly.type
_entity_poly.pdbx_seq_one_letter_code
_entity_poly.pdbx_strand_id
1 'polypeptide(L)'
;MKRPTLYLFNAHKIFKPKLEFFRSLGLSELEIAKILSTEPYILERSLENQIIPCVQELRRILGNDENVLKAIKACYWVLECNVEKVLQPNVSMLVSRGVPMSLILKMFLIQPKSMLMKTHRFGEIVDEVMKLGFDPNNLLFVLAIRSMAVMSKSLWEQKVEAFKSFGLSNDEIYAAFKKQPMCMIASESKIRKLMSFFVNKLNMTPSMISKNPNLLLLSLEKRIIPRCSVLHLLISKGLVKEETSIVNVFRMTE
;
A
#
# COMPACT_ATOMS: atom_id res chain seq x y z
N MET A 1 -26.33 10.67 -2.81
CA MET A 1 -25.57 11.14 -1.62
C MET A 1 -25.52 10.00 -0.62
N LYS A 2 -24.34 9.67 -0.04
CA LYS A 2 -24.18 8.47 0.80
C LYS A 2 -24.85 8.56 2.19
N ARG A 3 -25.19 9.77 2.68
CA ARG A 3 -25.76 9.99 4.02
C ARG A 3 -26.85 11.08 4.03
N PRO A 4 -28.13 10.72 3.85
CA PRO A 4 -29.25 11.67 3.91
C PRO A 4 -29.46 12.32 5.28
N THR A 5 -29.01 11.66 6.36
CA THR A 5 -29.08 12.18 7.74
C THR A 5 -28.35 13.51 7.91
N LEU A 6 -27.37 13.82 7.06
CA LEU A 6 -26.62 15.07 7.12
C LEU A 6 -27.50 16.32 6.88
N TYR A 7 -28.62 16.18 6.18
CA TYR A 7 -29.57 17.27 5.94
C TYR A 7 -30.33 17.71 7.21
N LEU A 8 -30.32 16.88 8.25
CA LEU A 8 -30.98 17.19 9.52
C LEU A 8 -30.12 18.07 10.43
N PHE A 9 -28.82 18.22 10.13
CA PHE A 9 -27.92 19.02 10.94
C PHE A 9 -27.92 20.49 10.52
N ASN A 10 -27.81 21.38 11.51
CA ASN A 10 -27.53 22.79 11.25
C ASN A 10 -26.09 22.95 10.75
N ALA A 11 -25.94 23.23 9.45
CA ALA A 11 -24.63 23.33 8.80
C ALA A 11 -23.72 24.41 9.42
N HIS A 12 -24.29 25.57 9.79
CA HIS A 12 -23.52 26.65 10.41
C HIS A 12 -23.01 26.27 11.81
N LYS A 13 -23.79 25.50 12.57
CA LYS A 13 -23.40 25.10 13.93
C LYS A 13 -22.48 23.87 13.94
N ILE A 14 -22.69 22.92 13.04
CA ILE A 14 -22.05 21.59 13.11
C ILE A 14 -20.92 21.41 12.09
N PHE A 15 -21.06 21.95 10.88
CA PHE A 15 -20.11 21.73 9.80
C PHE A 15 -19.09 22.87 9.69
N LYS A 16 -19.53 24.12 9.78
CA LYS A 16 -18.64 25.29 9.66
C LYS A 16 -17.41 25.21 10.59
N PRO A 17 -17.53 24.88 11.89
CA PRO A 17 -16.35 24.77 12.78
C PRO A 17 -15.37 23.67 12.34
N LYS A 18 -15.88 22.55 11.79
CA LYS A 18 -15.03 21.47 11.28
C LYS A 18 -14.26 21.90 10.04
N LEU A 19 -14.91 22.62 9.13
CA LEU A 19 -14.27 23.15 7.92
C LEU A 19 -13.18 24.17 8.27
N GLU A 20 -13.48 25.07 9.20
CA GLU A 20 -12.49 26.04 9.71
C GLU A 20 -11.31 25.36 10.39
N PHE A 21 -11.56 24.30 11.17
CA PHE A 21 -10.49 23.48 11.72
C PHE A 21 -9.64 22.80 10.63
N PHE A 22 -10.26 22.20 9.60
CA PHE A 22 -9.48 21.60 8.51
C PHE A 22 -8.63 22.63 7.75
N ARG A 23 -9.13 23.85 7.57
CA ARG A 23 -8.36 24.97 7.01
C ARG A 23 -7.19 25.36 7.91
N SER A 24 -7.39 25.42 9.22
CA SER A 24 -6.32 25.77 10.15
C SER A 24 -5.19 24.73 10.21
N LEU A 25 -5.45 23.48 9.78
CA LEU A 25 -4.41 22.48 9.55
C LEU A 25 -3.61 22.71 8.26
N GLY A 26 -4.03 23.62 7.37
CA GLY A 26 -3.38 23.88 6.09
C GLY A 26 -3.92 23.03 4.92
N LEU A 27 -5.13 22.47 5.04
CA LEU A 27 -5.79 21.79 3.93
C LEU A 27 -6.45 22.80 2.99
N SER A 28 -6.25 22.63 1.68
CA SER A 28 -6.93 23.41 0.65
C SER A 28 -8.41 23.05 0.53
N GLU A 29 -9.24 23.95 -0.02
CA GLU A 29 -10.67 23.67 -0.26
C GLU A 29 -10.89 22.39 -1.07
N LEU A 30 -10.04 22.13 -2.07
CA LEU A 30 -10.11 20.92 -2.89
C LEU A 30 -9.83 19.65 -2.07
N GLU A 31 -8.88 19.70 -1.14
CA GLU A 31 -8.56 18.57 -0.26
C GLU A 31 -9.67 18.34 0.77
N ILE A 32 -10.23 19.41 1.34
CA ILE A 32 -11.39 19.32 2.22
C ILE A 32 -12.57 18.70 1.47
N ALA A 33 -12.87 19.16 0.25
CA ALA A 33 -13.93 18.59 -0.57
C ALA A 33 -13.70 17.09 -0.87
N LYS A 34 -12.46 16.67 -1.11
CA LYS A 34 -12.08 15.26 -1.29
C LYS A 34 -12.29 14.43 -0.02
N ILE A 35 -11.91 14.96 1.15
CA ILE A 35 -12.16 14.32 2.45
C ILE A 35 -13.66 14.07 2.61
N LEU A 36 -14.48 15.11 2.47
CA LEU A 36 -15.93 15.03 2.71
C LEU A 36 -16.65 14.14 1.70
N SER A 37 -16.20 14.12 0.46
CA SER A 37 -16.79 13.28 -0.59
C SER A 37 -16.43 11.79 -0.41
N THR A 38 -15.23 11.53 0.12
CA THR A 38 -14.73 10.15 0.33
C THR A 38 -15.24 9.58 1.65
N GLU A 39 -15.12 10.35 2.73
CA GLU A 39 -15.43 9.99 4.12
C GLU A 39 -16.46 10.97 4.73
N PRO A 40 -17.74 10.94 4.29
CA PRO A 40 -18.76 11.88 4.77
C PRO A 40 -19.09 11.73 6.26
N TYR A 41 -18.77 10.58 6.85
CA TYR A 41 -19.00 10.27 8.28
C TYR A 41 -18.23 11.17 9.23
N ILE A 42 -17.13 11.77 8.77
CA ILE A 42 -16.36 12.73 9.57
C ILE A 42 -17.23 13.90 10.05
N LEU A 43 -18.27 14.26 9.31
CA LEU A 43 -19.19 15.33 9.66
C LEU A 43 -20.11 14.99 10.84
N GLU A 44 -20.34 13.69 11.08
CA GLU A 44 -21.11 13.17 12.22
C GLU A 44 -20.25 13.05 13.49
N ARG A 45 -18.91 13.11 13.37
CA ARG A 45 -18.01 13.05 14.52
C ARG A 45 -17.99 14.37 15.30
N SER A 46 -17.72 14.30 16.60
CA SER A 46 -17.50 15.51 17.41
C SER A 46 -16.15 16.13 17.04
N LEU A 47 -16.13 17.44 16.83
CA LEU A 47 -14.89 18.16 16.56
C LEU A 47 -13.96 18.11 17.78
N GLU A 48 -14.53 18.42 18.95
CA GLU A 48 -13.83 18.61 20.22
C GLU A 48 -13.42 17.29 20.85
N ASN A 49 -14.29 16.28 20.81
CA ASN A 49 -14.08 15.01 21.51
C ASN A 49 -13.44 13.93 20.65
N GLN A 50 -13.32 14.13 19.34
CA GLN A 50 -12.81 13.09 18.44
C GLN A 50 -11.81 13.61 17.40
N ILE A 51 -12.19 14.59 16.59
CA ILE A 51 -11.33 15.05 15.48
C ILE A 51 -10.07 15.75 16.01
N ILE A 52 -10.22 16.73 16.91
CA ILE A 52 -9.09 17.47 17.49
C ILE A 52 -8.15 16.53 18.27
N PRO A 53 -8.64 15.67 19.19
CA PRO A 53 -7.78 14.71 19.89
C PRO A 53 -7.06 13.76 18.94
N CYS A 54 -7.72 13.29 17.88
CA CYS A 54 -7.09 12.44 16.87
C CYS A 54 -5.90 13.16 16.21
N VAL A 55 -6.08 14.41 15.78
CA VAL A 55 -5.00 15.19 15.16
C VAL A 55 -3.87 15.49 16.13
N GLN A 56 -4.17 15.79 17.39
CA GLN A 56 -3.17 15.99 18.44
C GLN A 56 -2.33 14.72 18.67
N GLU A 57 -2.98 13.56 18.71
CA GLU A 57 -2.28 12.27 18.87
C GLU A 57 -1.42 11.92 17.66
N LEU A 58 -1.92 12.18 16.43
CA LEU A 58 -1.12 12.07 15.22
C LEU A 58 0.11 12.97 15.27
N ARG A 59 -0.04 14.22 15.74
CA ARG A 59 1.08 15.15 15.90
C ARG A 59 2.11 14.63 16.90
N ARG A 60 1.67 14.05 18.02
CA ARG A 60 2.56 13.46 19.04
C ARG A 60 3.40 12.32 18.46
N ILE A 61 2.80 11.46 17.63
CA ILE A 61 3.47 10.30 17.05
C ILE A 61 4.37 10.71 15.88
N LEU A 62 3.86 11.56 14.98
CA LEU A 62 4.51 11.90 13.72
C LEU A 62 5.50 13.08 13.81
N GLY A 63 5.49 13.78 14.94
CA GLY A 63 6.45 14.82 15.32
C GLY A 63 6.23 16.19 14.69
N ASN A 64 5.55 16.30 13.55
CA ASN A 64 5.31 17.59 12.88
C ASN A 64 4.01 17.60 12.04
N ASP A 65 3.52 18.81 11.75
CA ASP A 65 2.27 19.02 11.01
C ASP A 65 2.34 18.56 9.55
N GLU A 66 3.52 18.61 8.91
CA GLU A 66 3.70 18.15 7.53
C GLU A 66 3.40 16.64 7.41
N ASN A 67 3.92 15.84 8.35
CA ASN A 67 3.68 14.41 8.40
C ASN A 67 2.22 14.10 8.77
N VAL A 68 1.60 14.88 9.66
CA VAL A 68 0.17 14.76 9.97
C VAL A 68 -0.66 14.97 8.71
N LEU A 69 -0.39 16.03 7.95
CA LEU A 69 -1.07 16.29 6.68
C LEU A 69 -0.84 15.18 5.66
N LYS A 70 0.39 14.68 5.50
CA LYS A 70 0.70 13.54 4.63
C LYS A 70 -0.11 12.30 5.03
N ALA A 71 -0.20 11.99 6.32
CA ALA A 71 -0.97 10.85 6.81
C ALA A 71 -2.48 11.00 6.58
N ILE A 72 -3.05 12.18 6.85
CA ILE A 72 -4.46 12.47 6.58
C ILE A 72 -4.75 12.30 5.08
N LYS A 73 -3.91 12.86 4.21
CA LYS A 73 -4.06 12.75 2.74
C LYS A 73 -3.91 11.32 2.24
N ALA A 74 -3.08 10.50 2.89
CA ALA A 74 -2.93 9.09 2.56
C ALA A 74 -4.11 8.22 3.03
N CYS A 75 -4.82 8.63 4.08
CA CYS A 75 -5.98 7.91 4.60
C CYS A 75 -6.92 8.84 5.39
N TYR A 76 -7.91 9.43 4.72
CA TYR A 76 -8.87 10.34 5.34
C TYR A 76 -9.61 9.71 6.54
N TRP A 77 -9.88 8.41 6.47
CA TRP A 77 -10.51 7.62 7.53
C TRP A 77 -9.75 7.66 8.88
N VAL A 78 -8.47 8.03 8.89
CA VAL A 78 -7.72 8.20 10.15
C VAL A 78 -8.40 9.15 11.12
N LEU A 79 -9.05 10.20 10.60
CA LEU A 79 -9.74 11.22 11.41
C LEU A 79 -11.01 10.69 12.09
N GLU A 80 -11.52 9.54 11.66
CA GLU A 80 -12.65 8.87 12.29
C GLU A 80 -12.22 7.85 13.34
N CYS A 81 -10.95 7.48 13.38
CA CYS A 81 -10.45 6.46 14.28
C CYS A 81 -10.19 7.03 15.67
N ASN A 82 -10.38 6.20 16.70
CA ASN A 82 -9.73 6.44 17.98
C ASN A 82 -8.26 6.01 17.86
N VAL A 83 -7.42 6.95 17.42
CA VAL A 83 -6.00 6.71 17.14
C VAL A 83 -5.28 6.26 18.41
N GLU A 84 -5.58 6.85 19.56
CA GLU A 84 -4.99 6.46 20.85
C GLU A 84 -5.20 4.97 21.14
N LYS A 85 -6.44 4.48 21.02
CA LYS A 85 -6.78 3.08 21.34
C LYS A 85 -6.25 2.04 20.36
N VAL A 86 -5.98 2.44 19.11
CA VAL A 86 -5.61 1.48 18.05
C VAL A 86 -4.15 1.62 17.62
N LEU A 87 -3.68 2.85 17.42
CA LEU A 87 -2.34 3.11 16.93
C LEU A 87 -1.29 2.87 18.03
N GLN A 88 -1.54 3.31 19.27
CA GLN A 88 -0.55 3.15 20.35
C GLN A 88 -0.19 1.69 20.63
N PRO A 89 -1.15 0.75 20.75
CA PRO A 89 -0.81 -0.66 20.92
C PRO A 89 -0.02 -1.23 19.74
N ASN A 90 -0.38 -0.86 18.51
CA ASN A 90 0.31 -1.35 17.30
C ASN A 90 1.73 -0.78 17.20
N VAL A 91 1.94 0.50 17.53
CA VAL A 91 3.28 1.11 17.61
C VAL A 91 4.11 0.44 18.70
N SER A 92 3.57 0.28 19.90
CA SER A 92 4.25 -0.35 21.03
C SER A 92 4.66 -1.79 20.70
N MET A 93 3.78 -2.52 20.00
CA MET A 93 4.07 -3.86 19.52
C MET A 93 5.26 -3.87 18.56
N LEU A 94 5.28 -3.01 17.53
CA LEU A 94 6.41 -2.92 16.61
C LEU A 94 7.72 -2.57 17.32
N VAL A 95 7.68 -1.62 18.27
CA VAL A 95 8.84 -1.26 19.10
C VAL A 95 9.34 -2.47 19.90
N SER A 96 8.43 -3.22 20.53
CA SER A 96 8.78 -4.44 21.28
C SER A 96 9.39 -5.55 20.40
N ARG A 97 9.13 -5.52 19.10
CA ARG A 97 9.71 -6.43 18.09
C ARG A 97 10.97 -5.88 17.43
N GLY A 98 11.54 -4.80 17.97
CA GLY A 98 12.78 -4.21 17.51
C GLY A 98 12.66 -3.40 16.22
N VAL A 99 11.45 -3.00 15.81
CA VAL A 99 11.27 -2.15 14.63
C VAL A 99 11.65 -0.70 15.00
N PRO A 100 12.59 -0.07 14.29
CA PRO A 100 12.97 1.32 14.54
C PRO A 100 11.80 2.28 14.34
N MET A 101 11.68 3.30 15.20
CA MET A 101 10.63 4.32 15.06
C MET A 101 10.64 5.00 13.69
N SER A 102 11.81 5.19 13.08
CA SER A 102 11.92 5.75 11.72
C SER A 102 11.21 4.89 10.66
N LEU A 103 11.22 3.56 10.79
CA LEU A 103 10.47 2.65 9.92
C LEU A 103 8.98 2.62 10.26
N ILE A 104 8.61 2.70 11.53
CA ILE A 104 7.21 2.79 11.97
C ILE A 104 6.56 4.05 11.39
N LEU A 105 7.25 5.20 11.46
CA LEU A 105 6.81 6.45 10.85
C LEU A 105 6.64 6.32 9.33
N LYS A 106 7.63 5.72 8.64
CA LYS A 106 7.52 5.46 7.20
C LYS A 106 6.34 4.55 6.87
N MET A 107 6.11 3.49 7.64
CA MET A 107 4.98 2.59 7.47
C MET A 107 3.65 3.33 7.58
N PHE A 108 3.52 4.17 8.61
CA PHE A 108 2.32 4.98 8.80
C PHE A 108 2.09 5.95 7.65
N LEU A 109 3.13 6.62 7.16
CA LEU A 109 3.02 7.56 6.03
C LEU A 109 2.71 6.86 4.69
N ILE A 110 3.22 5.64 4.49
CA ILE A 110 3.00 4.86 3.26
C ILE A 110 1.58 4.28 3.22
N GLN A 111 1.08 3.77 4.34
CA GLN A 111 -0.25 3.16 4.43
C GLN A 111 -0.81 3.23 5.86
N PRO A 112 -1.38 4.38 6.27
CA PRO A 112 -1.86 4.57 7.66
C PRO A 112 -2.85 3.48 8.08
N LYS A 113 -3.74 3.08 7.15
CA LYS A 113 -4.77 2.06 7.38
C LYS A 113 -4.24 0.73 7.95
N SER A 114 -3.03 0.32 7.58
CA SER A 114 -2.44 -0.93 8.10
C SER A 114 -2.17 -0.87 9.61
N MET A 115 -1.78 0.30 10.11
CA MET A 115 -1.50 0.58 11.51
C MET A 115 -2.78 0.87 12.33
N LEU A 116 -3.92 1.06 11.67
CA LEU A 116 -5.23 1.30 12.27
C LEU A 116 -6.09 0.03 12.34
N MET A 117 -5.48 -1.14 12.13
CA MET A 117 -6.15 -2.43 12.26
C MET A 117 -6.28 -2.83 13.74
N LYS A 118 -7.24 -3.72 14.04
CA LYS A 118 -7.36 -4.34 15.36
C LYS A 118 -6.03 -4.99 15.77
N THR A 119 -5.58 -4.71 16.99
CA THR A 119 -4.25 -5.08 17.50
C THR A 119 -3.94 -6.57 17.40
N HIS A 120 -4.91 -7.44 17.69
CA HIS A 120 -4.75 -8.88 17.52
C HIS A 120 -4.36 -9.26 16.08
N ARG A 121 -5.16 -8.83 15.09
CA ARG A 121 -4.92 -9.12 13.67
C ARG A 121 -3.62 -8.50 13.18
N PHE A 122 -3.29 -7.30 13.67
CA PHE A 122 -2.02 -6.67 13.35
C PHE A 122 -0.83 -7.50 13.86
N GLY A 123 -0.91 -8.01 15.10
CA GLY A 123 0.10 -8.89 15.67
C GLY A 123 0.30 -10.19 14.90
N GLU A 124 -0.78 -10.84 14.49
CA GLU A 124 -0.70 -12.06 13.66
C GLU A 124 0.09 -11.82 12.36
N ILE A 125 -0.11 -10.66 11.72
CA ILE A 125 0.60 -10.30 10.50
C ILE A 125 2.07 -10.01 10.79
N VAL A 126 2.37 -9.27 11.86
CA VAL A 126 3.75 -8.97 12.28
C VAL A 126 4.50 -10.28 12.55
N ASP A 127 3.88 -11.20 13.29
CA ASP A 127 4.44 -12.52 13.59
C ASP A 127 4.70 -13.33 12.33
N GLU A 128 3.76 -13.34 11.39
CA GLU A 128 3.92 -14.06 10.12
C GLU A 128 5.07 -13.48 9.28
N VAL A 129 5.17 -12.15 9.19
CA VAL A 129 6.28 -11.50 8.49
C VAL A 129 7.63 -11.80 9.14
N MET A 130 7.69 -11.84 10.48
CA MET A 130 8.90 -12.28 11.19
C MET A 130 9.23 -13.75 10.92
N LYS A 131 8.24 -14.65 10.92
CA LYS A 131 8.41 -16.09 10.62
C LYS A 131 8.92 -16.33 9.20
N LEU A 132 8.47 -15.52 8.23
CA LEU A 132 8.99 -15.53 6.86
C LEU A 132 10.45 -15.01 6.77
N GLY A 133 11.02 -14.55 7.89
CA GLY A 133 12.42 -14.16 8.02
C GLY A 133 12.71 -12.79 7.40
N PHE A 134 11.77 -11.84 7.51
CA PHE A 134 12.04 -10.43 7.24
C PHE A 134 12.73 -9.80 8.45
N ASP A 135 13.76 -8.98 8.19
CA ASP A 135 14.46 -8.21 9.22
C ASP A 135 13.64 -6.98 9.65
N PRO A 136 13.27 -6.84 10.94
CA PRO A 136 12.55 -5.67 11.47
C PRO A 136 13.21 -4.31 11.19
N ASN A 137 14.52 -4.29 10.93
CA ASN A 137 15.29 -3.08 10.61
C ASN A 137 15.30 -2.72 9.12
N ASN A 138 14.62 -3.49 8.28
CA ASN A 138 14.58 -3.27 6.83
C ASN A 138 13.22 -2.71 6.36
N LEU A 139 13.24 -1.81 5.38
CA LEU A 139 12.00 -1.29 4.76
C LEU A 139 11.11 -2.40 4.17
N LEU A 140 11.69 -3.51 3.71
CA LEU A 140 10.94 -4.65 3.20
C LEU A 140 10.02 -5.28 4.25
N PHE A 141 10.37 -5.21 5.53
CA PHE A 141 9.52 -5.69 6.64
C PHE A 141 8.20 -4.91 6.69
N VAL A 142 8.26 -3.58 6.67
CA VAL A 142 7.05 -2.75 6.71
C VAL A 142 6.22 -2.86 5.42
N LEU A 143 6.87 -3.08 4.27
CA LEU A 143 6.18 -3.34 3.01
C LEU A 143 5.51 -4.72 2.98
N ALA A 144 6.09 -5.73 3.65
CA ALA A 144 5.48 -7.04 3.81
C ALA A 144 4.24 -6.98 4.71
N ILE A 145 4.33 -6.31 5.86
CA ILE A 145 3.17 -6.08 6.72
C ILE A 145 2.08 -5.34 5.94
N ARG A 146 2.42 -4.26 5.23
CA ARG A 146 1.48 -3.52 4.39
C ARG A 146 0.76 -4.44 3.41
N SER A 147 1.52 -5.29 2.71
CA SER A 147 0.98 -6.18 1.68
C SER A 147 -0.03 -7.14 2.30
N MET A 148 0.31 -7.79 3.41
CA MET A 148 -0.58 -8.74 4.09
C MET A 148 -1.79 -8.05 4.77
N ALA A 149 -1.60 -6.85 5.30
CA ALA A 149 -2.65 -6.07 5.97
C ALA A 149 -3.85 -5.73 5.08
N VAL A 150 -3.62 -5.53 3.78
CA VAL A 150 -4.67 -5.16 2.83
C VAL A 150 -5.40 -6.34 2.21
N MET A 151 -5.09 -7.58 2.61
CA MET A 151 -5.74 -8.78 2.06
C MET A 151 -6.26 -9.73 3.13
N SER A 152 -7.20 -10.59 2.73
CA SER A 152 -7.63 -11.74 3.52
C SER A 152 -6.70 -12.92 3.28
N LYS A 153 -6.69 -13.88 4.20
CA LYS A 153 -5.93 -15.14 4.06
C LYS A 153 -6.35 -15.91 2.79
N SER A 154 -7.67 -16.00 2.54
CA SER A 154 -8.21 -16.63 1.32
C SER A 154 -7.73 -15.94 0.04
N LEU A 155 -7.68 -14.60 0.00
CA LEU A 155 -7.18 -13.89 -1.18
C LEU A 155 -5.68 -14.08 -1.37
N TRP A 156 -4.91 -14.18 -0.28
CA TRP A 156 -3.49 -14.54 -0.35
C TRP A 156 -3.30 -15.93 -0.98
N GLU A 157 -4.04 -16.93 -0.49
CA GLU A 157 -4.01 -18.31 -1.00
C GLU A 157 -4.39 -18.38 -2.49
N GLN A 158 -5.45 -17.68 -2.91
CA GLN A 158 -5.83 -17.58 -4.33
C GLN A 158 -4.70 -17.05 -5.22
N LYS A 159 -3.98 -16.02 -4.76
CA LYS A 159 -2.84 -15.47 -5.51
C LYS A 159 -1.65 -16.42 -5.55
N VAL A 160 -1.39 -17.15 -4.47
CA VAL A 160 -0.36 -18.21 -4.43
C VAL A 160 -0.72 -19.30 -5.44
N GLU A 161 -1.97 -19.78 -5.46
CA GLU A 161 -2.43 -20.78 -6.44
C GLU A 161 -2.37 -20.25 -7.87
N ALA A 162 -2.62 -18.95 -8.09
CA ALA A 162 -2.42 -18.33 -9.39
C ALA A 162 -0.96 -18.45 -9.85
N PHE A 163 0.03 -18.20 -8.99
CA PHE A 163 1.43 -18.41 -9.35
C PHE A 163 1.78 -19.89 -9.58
N LYS A 164 1.28 -20.79 -8.73
CA LYS A 164 1.50 -22.25 -8.89
C LYS A 164 0.94 -22.79 -10.19
N SER A 165 -0.18 -22.23 -10.69
CA SER A 165 -0.74 -22.61 -11.98
C SER A 165 0.19 -22.33 -13.18
N PHE A 166 1.24 -21.51 -12.98
CA PHE A 166 2.32 -21.31 -13.95
C PHE A 166 3.59 -22.12 -13.62
N GLY A 167 3.53 -23.06 -12.67
CA GLY A 167 4.65 -23.96 -12.33
C GLY A 167 5.62 -23.43 -11.28
N LEU A 168 5.29 -22.36 -10.54
CA LEU A 168 6.12 -21.89 -9.44
C LEU A 168 5.90 -22.73 -8.18
N SER A 169 7.00 -23.06 -7.49
CA SER A 169 6.96 -23.66 -6.16
C SER A 169 6.60 -22.63 -5.07
N ASN A 170 6.16 -23.10 -3.90
CA ASN A 170 5.95 -22.22 -2.73
C ASN A 170 7.23 -21.44 -2.41
N ASP A 171 8.38 -22.10 -2.39
CA ASP A 171 9.66 -21.48 -2.03
C ASP A 171 10.03 -20.34 -2.98
N GLU A 172 9.80 -20.52 -4.29
CA GLU A 172 10.02 -19.45 -5.27
C GLU A 172 9.06 -18.28 -5.08
N ILE A 173 7.79 -18.55 -4.75
CA ILE A 173 6.79 -17.50 -4.49
C ILE A 173 7.18 -16.71 -3.23
N TYR A 174 7.54 -17.40 -2.14
CA TYR A 174 7.97 -16.74 -0.91
C TYR A 174 9.30 -16.00 -1.08
N ALA A 175 10.24 -16.54 -1.86
CA ALA A 175 11.48 -15.84 -2.21
C ALA A 175 11.21 -14.58 -3.05
N ALA A 176 10.26 -14.63 -3.98
CA ALA A 176 9.80 -13.47 -4.74
C ALA A 176 9.16 -12.42 -3.83
N PHE A 177 8.28 -12.85 -2.91
CA PHE A 177 7.64 -11.98 -1.93
C PHE A 177 8.68 -11.30 -1.01
N LYS A 178 9.68 -12.03 -0.52
CA LYS A 178 10.78 -11.46 0.29
C LYS A 178 11.58 -10.39 -0.45
N LYS A 179 11.78 -10.57 -1.76
CA LYS A 179 12.50 -9.58 -2.60
C LYS A 179 11.65 -8.36 -2.94
N GLN A 180 10.34 -8.52 -3.10
CA GLN A 180 9.43 -7.43 -3.43
C GLN A 180 8.01 -7.74 -2.91
N PRO A 181 7.67 -7.33 -1.67
CA PRO A 181 6.38 -7.66 -1.09
C PRO A 181 5.17 -7.14 -1.88
N MET A 182 5.36 -6.00 -2.57
CA MET A 182 4.30 -5.35 -3.34
C MET A 182 3.81 -6.20 -4.53
N CYS A 183 4.54 -7.26 -4.93
CA CYS A 183 4.06 -8.17 -5.97
C CYS A 183 2.74 -8.87 -5.58
N MET A 184 2.51 -9.07 -4.28
CA MET A 184 1.29 -9.68 -3.75
C MET A 184 0.13 -8.67 -3.61
N ILE A 185 0.37 -7.37 -3.76
CA ILE A 185 -0.70 -6.35 -3.79
C ILE A 185 -1.43 -6.36 -5.14
N ALA A 186 -0.75 -6.74 -6.23
CA ALA A 186 -1.39 -6.88 -7.54
C ALA A 186 -2.62 -7.80 -7.44
N SER A 187 -3.69 -7.45 -8.16
CA SER A 187 -4.87 -8.30 -8.28
C SER A 187 -4.50 -9.64 -8.93
N GLU A 188 -5.21 -10.71 -8.58
CA GLU A 188 -5.03 -12.04 -9.20
C GLU A 188 -5.12 -11.96 -10.74
N SER A 189 -6.10 -11.22 -11.28
CA SER A 189 -6.26 -11.04 -12.72
C SER A 189 -5.04 -10.40 -13.38
N LYS A 190 -4.45 -9.38 -12.76
CA LYS A 190 -3.19 -8.76 -13.21
C LYS A 190 -2.02 -9.75 -13.16
N ILE A 191 -1.90 -10.54 -12.09
CA ILE A 191 -0.87 -11.59 -11.97
C ILE A 191 -1.00 -12.58 -13.13
N ARG A 192 -2.19 -13.12 -13.38
CA ARG A 192 -2.44 -14.07 -14.47
C ARG A 192 -2.14 -13.49 -15.85
N LYS A 193 -2.57 -12.25 -16.10
CA LYS A 193 -2.30 -11.56 -17.37
C LYS A 193 -0.81 -11.40 -17.63
N LEU A 194 -0.06 -10.92 -16.64
CA LEU A 194 1.38 -10.72 -16.76
C LEU A 194 2.13 -12.05 -16.89
N MET A 195 1.82 -13.04 -16.05
CA MET A 195 2.43 -14.35 -16.11
C MET A 195 2.16 -15.04 -17.46
N SER A 196 0.93 -15.00 -17.96
CA SER A 196 0.58 -15.53 -19.27
C SER A 196 1.36 -14.84 -20.39
N PHE A 197 1.52 -13.51 -20.33
CA PHE A 197 2.33 -12.80 -21.32
C PHE A 197 3.80 -13.22 -21.25
N PHE A 198 4.42 -13.21 -20.07
CA PHE A 198 5.83 -13.55 -19.93
C PHE A 198 6.12 -15.01 -20.31
N VAL A 199 5.30 -15.95 -19.84
CA VAL A 199 5.52 -17.38 -20.09
C VAL A 199 5.14 -17.77 -21.52
N ASN A 200 3.95 -17.37 -21.99
CA ASN A 200 3.42 -17.88 -23.26
C ASN A 200 3.80 -17.03 -24.48
N LYS A 201 4.07 -15.72 -24.31
CA LYS A 201 4.44 -14.83 -25.42
C LYS A 201 5.93 -14.57 -25.49
N LEU A 202 6.61 -14.46 -24.36
CA LEU A 202 8.05 -14.20 -24.32
C LEU A 202 8.89 -15.45 -24.00
N ASN A 203 8.26 -16.62 -23.81
CA ASN A 203 8.92 -17.88 -23.46
C ASN A 203 9.84 -17.77 -22.23
N MET A 204 9.53 -16.86 -21.30
CA MET A 204 10.29 -16.72 -20.07
C MET A 204 9.93 -17.85 -19.11
N THR A 205 10.93 -18.45 -18.47
CA THR A 205 10.65 -19.44 -17.43
C THR A 205 10.01 -18.76 -16.21
N PRO A 206 9.04 -19.42 -15.54
CA PRO A 206 8.44 -18.91 -14.31
C PRO A 206 9.50 -18.54 -13.25
N SER A 207 10.55 -19.36 -13.09
CA SER A 207 11.65 -19.12 -12.16
C SER A 207 12.43 -17.82 -12.46
N MET A 208 12.60 -17.45 -13.73
CA MET A 208 13.19 -16.15 -14.08
C MET A 208 12.30 -14.99 -13.62
N ILE A 209 10.97 -15.15 -13.70
CA ILE A 209 10.01 -14.13 -13.27
C ILE A 209 10.00 -14.00 -11.74
N SER A 210 10.00 -15.12 -11.00
CA SER A 210 10.03 -15.12 -9.53
C SER A 210 11.32 -14.53 -8.97
N LYS A 211 12.45 -14.72 -9.66
CA LYS A 211 13.72 -14.03 -9.33
C LYS A 211 13.68 -12.52 -9.58
N ASN A 212 12.69 -12.04 -10.34
CA ASN A 212 12.55 -10.66 -10.79
C ASN A 212 11.13 -10.09 -10.52
N PRO A 213 10.63 -10.13 -9.27
CA PRO A 213 9.23 -9.85 -8.93
C PRO A 213 8.75 -8.43 -9.26
N ASN A 214 9.67 -7.46 -9.43
CA ASN A 214 9.37 -6.11 -9.90
C ASN A 214 8.64 -6.08 -11.25
N LEU A 215 8.79 -7.11 -12.08
CA LEU A 215 8.06 -7.24 -13.35
C LEU A 215 6.55 -7.24 -13.14
N LEU A 216 6.06 -7.75 -12.01
CA LEU A 216 4.64 -7.84 -11.68
C LEU A 216 4.02 -6.48 -11.31
N LEU A 217 4.86 -5.48 -11.03
CA LEU A 217 4.44 -4.14 -10.66
C LEU A 217 4.20 -3.27 -11.90
N LEU A 218 4.83 -3.60 -13.03
CA LEU A 218 4.77 -2.82 -14.26
C LEU A 218 3.37 -2.87 -14.91
N SER A 219 3.10 -1.92 -15.81
CA SER A 219 1.94 -1.98 -16.70
C SER A 219 2.28 -2.82 -17.92
N LEU A 220 1.42 -3.78 -18.23
CA LEU A 220 1.56 -4.61 -19.42
C LEU A 220 1.45 -3.75 -20.68
N GLU A 221 0.40 -2.92 -20.73
CA GLU A 221 -0.01 -2.17 -21.91
C GLU A 221 0.84 -0.91 -22.11
N LYS A 222 1.18 -0.20 -21.03
CA LYS A 222 1.89 1.09 -21.12
C LYS A 222 3.40 0.97 -21.10
N ARG A 223 3.96 -0.14 -20.62
CA ARG A 223 5.41 -0.30 -20.45
C ARG A 223 5.96 -1.55 -21.11
N ILE A 224 5.42 -2.73 -20.78
CA ILE A 224 6.00 -4.00 -21.23
C ILE A 224 5.83 -4.16 -22.75
N ILE A 225 4.60 -4.08 -23.27
CA ILE A 225 4.32 -4.27 -24.70
C ILE A 225 5.06 -3.26 -25.58
N PRO A 226 5.02 -1.93 -25.31
CA PRO A 226 5.75 -0.96 -26.13
C PRO A 226 7.25 -1.24 -26.19
N ARG A 227 7.85 -1.66 -25.06
CA ARG A 227 9.27 -1.97 -25.00
C ARG A 227 9.63 -3.27 -25.71
N CYS A 228 8.75 -4.28 -25.70
CA CYS A 228 8.92 -5.45 -26.55
C CYS A 228 8.95 -5.04 -28.03
N SER A 229 8.00 -4.22 -28.48
CA SER A 229 7.94 -3.78 -29.88
C SER A 229 9.20 -3.03 -30.31
N VAL A 230 9.70 -2.12 -29.46
CA VAL A 230 10.95 -1.40 -29.73
C VAL A 230 12.14 -2.35 -29.74
N LEU A 231 12.25 -3.27 -28.76
CA LEU A 231 13.35 -4.25 -28.73
C LEU A 231 13.37 -5.13 -29.98
N HIS A 232 12.21 -5.63 -30.41
CA HIS A 232 12.09 -6.40 -31.65
C HIS A 232 12.53 -5.60 -32.88
N LEU A 233 12.16 -4.32 -32.97
CA LEU A 233 12.60 -3.45 -34.07
C LEU A 233 14.12 -3.20 -34.05
N LEU A 234 14.71 -3.01 -32.87
CA LEU A 234 16.15 -2.80 -32.74
C LEU A 234 16.94 -4.04 -33.12
N ILE A 235 16.46 -5.22 -32.71
CA ILE A 235 17.02 -6.51 -33.12
C ILE A 235 16.91 -6.70 -34.62
N SER A 236 15.74 -6.45 -35.23
CA SER A 236 15.55 -6.62 -36.67
C SER A 236 16.41 -5.67 -37.51
N LYS A 237 16.86 -4.54 -36.94
CA LYS A 237 17.78 -3.59 -37.57
C LYS A 237 19.25 -3.87 -37.25
N GLY A 238 19.57 -4.92 -36.50
CA GLY A 238 20.93 -5.25 -36.09
C GLY A 238 21.56 -4.23 -35.12
N LEU A 239 20.75 -3.37 -34.50
CA LEU A 239 21.24 -2.33 -33.57
C LEU A 239 21.50 -2.90 -32.17
N VAL A 240 20.91 -4.05 -31.85
CA VAL A 240 20.98 -4.72 -30.55
C VAL A 240 21.05 -6.24 -30.77
N LYS A 241 21.78 -6.95 -29.90
CA LYS A 241 21.91 -8.42 -29.94
C LYS A 241 20.63 -9.14 -29.50
N GLU A 242 20.34 -10.30 -30.07
CA GLU A 242 19.20 -11.15 -29.68
C GLU A 242 19.24 -11.58 -28.21
N GLU A 243 20.43 -11.73 -27.63
CA GLU A 243 20.66 -12.15 -26.24
C GLU A 243 20.39 -11.03 -25.20
N THR A 244 19.93 -9.86 -25.65
CA THR A 244 19.71 -8.71 -24.78
C THR A 244 18.68 -9.04 -23.70
N SER A 245 19.05 -8.82 -22.45
CA SER A 245 18.18 -9.15 -21.31
C SER A 245 16.90 -8.34 -21.32
N ILE A 246 15.80 -8.99 -21.71
CA ILE A 246 14.46 -8.39 -21.75
C ILE A 246 14.01 -7.87 -20.39
N VAL A 247 14.47 -8.51 -19.30
CA VAL A 247 14.20 -8.07 -17.92
C VAL A 247 14.82 -6.69 -17.65
N ASN A 248 16.03 -6.44 -18.14
CA ASN A 248 16.70 -5.15 -17.98
C ASN A 248 15.98 -4.06 -18.79
N VAL A 249 15.57 -4.37 -20.02
CA VAL A 249 14.80 -3.45 -20.87
C VAL A 249 13.51 -3.00 -20.18
N PHE A 250 12.80 -3.91 -19.50
CA PHE A 250 11.60 -3.55 -18.74
C PHE A 250 11.86 -2.68 -17.51
N ARG A 251 13.09 -2.66 -16.99
CA ARG A 251 13.47 -1.91 -15.78
C ARG A 251 14.02 -0.52 -16.04
N MET A 252 14.43 -0.23 -17.27
CA MET A 252 14.96 1.09 -17.62
C MET A 252 13.95 2.19 -17.25
N THR A 253 14.44 3.23 -16.58
CA THR A 253 13.72 4.49 -16.40
C THR A 253 13.55 5.15 -17.76
N GLU A 254 12.49 5.94 -17.91
CA GLU A 254 12.34 6.83 -19.06
C GLU A 254 13.37 7.96 -19.00
#